data_AF-A0A6B3NWI9-F1
#
_entry.id   AF-A0A6B3NWI9-F1
#
_cell.length_a   1.000
_cell.length_b   1.000
_cell.length_c   1.000
_cell.angle_alpha   90.00
_cell.angle_beta   90.00
_cell.angle_gamma   90.00
#
_symmetry.space_group_name_H-M   'P 1'
#
loop_
_entity.id
_entity.type
_entity.pdbx_description
1 polymer ?
#
loop_
_entity_poly.entity_id
_entity_poly.type
_entity_poly.pdbx_seq_one_letter_code
_entity_poly.pdbx_strand_id
1 'polypeptide(L)'
;MEPHLMIPSTFCWTKMGVESGEGLDLIVRRKEWERQLGDGLFFWGIGQSLGDNAREAAASIDGEMQVLFSPMFSKPKDIDVRPEEIFVWNSWVDGRGNVMPLPKHVLITSRADLPSGRRKSSHYALVCRSDQRLGGGTEIEVTAAHLRNFSSDKPLGASQVTAVVKNANFALSGNAARKYAVSFIATMEAPYAVQLSDPSLLTPQDLERISEVSARGGIKDWSALVSRLRGQSQPALNVPVTLDLFDFEPGLSVAV
;
A
#
# COMPACT_ATOMS: atom_id res chain seq x y z
N MET A 1 23.00 -16.70 -18.71
CA MET A 1 22.74 -16.26 -17.33
C MET A 1 21.33 -15.70 -17.33
N GLU A 2 20.39 -16.37 -16.67
CA GLU A 2 18.98 -15.94 -16.73
C GLU A 2 18.80 -14.62 -15.96
N PRO A 3 18.20 -13.58 -16.57
CA PRO A 3 18.07 -12.25 -15.96
C PRO A 3 17.16 -12.22 -14.72
N HIS A 4 16.45 -13.30 -14.41
CA HIS A 4 15.45 -13.38 -13.34
C HIS A 4 16.03 -13.68 -11.95
N LEU A 5 17.34 -13.95 -11.83
CA LEU A 5 18.01 -14.31 -10.58
C LEU A 5 18.82 -13.17 -9.93
N MET A 6 18.85 -11.98 -10.54
CA MET A 6 19.63 -10.85 -10.03
C MET A 6 18.74 -9.82 -9.33
N ILE A 7 19.17 -9.41 -8.13
CA ILE A 7 18.56 -8.29 -7.41
C ILE A 7 18.85 -7.00 -8.20
N PRO A 8 17.83 -6.17 -8.51
CA PRO A 8 18.06 -4.90 -9.18
C PRO A 8 19.03 -3.99 -8.42
N SER A 9 19.75 -3.15 -9.15
CA SER A 9 20.62 -2.13 -8.54
C SER A 9 19.82 -1.10 -7.73
N THR A 10 18.60 -0.80 -8.17
CA THR A 10 17.64 0.08 -7.47
C THR A 10 16.25 -0.57 -7.50
N PHE A 11 15.60 -0.63 -6.33
CA PHE A 11 14.27 -1.24 -6.18
C PHE A 11 13.58 -0.74 -4.92
N CYS A 12 12.28 -1.00 -4.78
CA CYS A 12 11.56 -0.83 -3.52
C CYS A 12 11.65 -2.13 -2.73
N TRP A 13 12.10 -2.07 -1.49
CA TRP A 13 12.10 -3.21 -0.60
C TRP A 13 11.04 -3.05 0.47
N THR A 14 10.24 -4.08 0.69
CA THR A 14 9.22 -4.09 1.74
C THR A 14 9.27 -5.37 2.57
N LYS A 15 9.26 -5.19 3.88
CA LYS A 15 9.19 -6.29 4.85
C LYS A 15 7.72 -6.53 5.22
N MET A 16 7.23 -7.74 5.06
CA MET A 16 5.84 -8.09 5.34
C MET A 16 5.71 -8.81 6.67
N GLY A 17 4.62 -8.57 7.39
CA GLY A 17 4.32 -9.25 8.64
C GLY A 17 2.82 -9.35 8.85
N VAL A 18 2.44 -9.74 10.06
CA VAL A 18 1.03 -9.65 10.50
C VAL A 18 0.61 -8.19 10.50
N GLU A 19 -0.58 -7.92 9.97
CA GLU A 19 -1.16 -6.59 9.91
C GLU A 19 -2.65 -6.66 10.20
N SER A 20 -3.14 -5.74 11.03
CA SER A 20 -4.56 -5.61 11.37
C SER A 20 -5.22 -6.91 11.87
N GLY A 21 -4.48 -7.71 12.64
CA GLY A 21 -4.94 -8.99 13.21
C GLY A 21 -4.89 -10.19 12.26
N GLU A 22 -4.37 -10.03 11.04
CA GLU A 22 -4.35 -11.09 10.03
C GLU A 22 -2.95 -11.66 9.77
N GLY A 23 -2.88 -12.98 9.63
CA GLY A 23 -1.66 -13.73 9.30
C GLY A 23 -1.10 -13.36 7.91
N LEU A 24 0.22 -13.40 7.76
CA LEU A 24 0.88 -13.04 6.49
C LEU A 24 0.41 -13.91 5.31
N ASP A 25 0.17 -15.19 5.53
CA ASP A 25 -0.34 -16.13 4.53
C ASP A 25 -1.73 -15.72 4.01
N LEU A 26 -2.61 -15.28 4.91
CA LEU A 26 -3.93 -14.78 4.57
C LEU A 26 -3.85 -13.43 3.86
N ILE A 27 -2.97 -12.52 4.31
CA ILE A 27 -2.70 -11.25 3.63
C ILE A 27 -2.28 -11.51 2.18
N VAL A 28 -1.29 -12.39 1.96
CA VAL A 28 -0.80 -12.72 0.61
C VAL A 28 -1.89 -13.37 -0.23
N ARG A 29 -2.70 -14.27 0.34
CA ARG A 29 -3.84 -14.88 -0.36
C ARG A 29 -4.86 -13.83 -0.83
N ARG A 30 -5.20 -12.86 0.01
CA ARG A 30 -6.09 -11.77 -0.40
C ARG A 30 -5.49 -10.91 -1.49
N LYS A 31 -4.21 -10.55 -1.39
CA LYS A 31 -3.52 -9.77 -2.42
C LYS A 31 -3.41 -10.52 -3.75
N GLU A 32 -3.31 -11.85 -3.71
CA GLU A 32 -3.40 -12.68 -4.91
C GLU A 32 -4.80 -12.60 -5.53
N TRP A 33 -5.87 -12.55 -4.74
CA TRP A 33 -7.22 -12.30 -5.28
C TRP A 33 -7.40 -10.89 -5.83
N GLU A 34 -6.84 -9.86 -5.18
CA GLU A 34 -6.81 -8.50 -5.74
C GLU A 34 -6.11 -8.51 -7.11
N ARG A 35 -4.93 -9.12 -7.19
CA ARG A 35 -4.16 -9.25 -8.44
C ARG A 35 -4.98 -9.94 -9.54
N GLN A 36 -5.64 -11.05 -9.23
CA GLN A 36 -6.47 -11.78 -10.22
C GLN A 36 -7.68 -10.97 -10.69
N LEU A 37 -8.37 -10.28 -9.77
CA LEU A 37 -9.52 -9.43 -10.10
C LEU A 37 -9.12 -8.14 -10.83
N GLY A 38 -7.89 -7.68 -10.62
CA GLY A 38 -7.35 -6.43 -11.14
C GLY A 38 -6.48 -6.57 -12.39
N ASP A 39 -6.51 -7.72 -13.08
CA ASP A 39 -5.65 -8.00 -14.24
C ASP A 39 -4.17 -7.73 -13.96
N GLY A 40 -3.68 -8.30 -12.85
CA GLY A 40 -2.33 -8.11 -12.36
C GLY A 40 -2.17 -6.98 -11.34
N LEU A 41 -3.09 -6.01 -11.27
CA LEU A 41 -3.01 -4.84 -10.39
C LEU A 41 -3.46 -5.16 -8.95
N PHE A 42 -2.63 -4.83 -7.97
CA PHE A 42 -2.96 -4.90 -6.55
C PHE A 42 -2.30 -3.76 -5.77
N PHE A 43 -2.81 -3.45 -4.59
CA PHE A 43 -2.25 -2.39 -3.74
C PHE A 43 -1.75 -2.97 -2.43
N TRP A 44 -0.60 -2.51 -1.97
CA TRP A 44 0.00 -2.93 -0.71
C TRP A 44 0.07 -1.77 0.28
N GLY A 45 -0.64 -1.87 1.41
CA GLY A 45 -0.64 -0.84 2.45
C GLY A 45 0.72 -0.68 3.11
N ILE A 46 1.16 0.57 3.35
CA ILE A 46 2.43 0.88 4.00
C ILE A 46 2.27 2.02 5.01
N GLY A 47 2.99 1.90 6.14
CA GLY A 47 2.85 2.81 7.28
C GLY A 47 3.44 4.21 7.09
N GLN A 48 4.23 4.45 6.05
CA GLN A 48 5.00 5.68 5.84
C GLN A 48 5.04 6.08 4.37
N SER A 49 5.12 7.39 4.12
CA SER A 49 5.27 7.92 2.76
C SER A 49 6.61 7.50 2.16
N LEU A 50 6.62 7.19 0.86
CA LEU A 50 7.85 7.11 0.07
C LEU A 50 8.21 8.46 -0.55
N GLY A 51 7.37 9.49 -0.39
CA GLY A 51 7.51 10.77 -1.10
C GLY A 51 7.67 10.57 -2.60
N ASP A 52 8.51 11.39 -3.21
CA ASP A 52 8.84 11.26 -4.63
C ASP A 52 9.89 10.18 -4.92
N ASN A 53 10.47 9.53 -3.89
CA ASN A 53 11.60 8.60 -4.07
C ASN A 53 11.29 7.46 -5.05
N ALA A 54 10.08 6.92 -5.03
CA ALA A 54 9.70 5.81 -5.92
C ALA A 54 9.65 6.27 -7.38
N ARG A 55 9.13 7.48 -7.62
CA ARG A 55 9.05 8.11 -8.94
C ARG A 55 10.45 8.51 -9.44
N GLU A 56 11.26 9.15 -8.60
CA GLU A 56 12.63 9.53 -8.94
C GLU A 56 13.50 8.32 -9.24
N ALA A 57 13.38 7.25 -8.43
CA ALA A 57 14.10 6.00 -8.68
C ALA A 57 13.67 5.36 -9.99
N ALA A 58 12.37 5.26 -10.27
CA ALA A 58 11.85 4.74 -11.52
C ALA A 58 12.36 5.54 -12.74
N ALA A 59 12.50 6.87 -12.61
CA ALA A 59 13.05 7.72 -13.67
C ALA A 59 14.58 7.59 -13.85
N SER A 60 15.28 7.00 -12.87
CA SER A 60 16.75 6.90 -12.87
C SER A 60 17.29 5.55 -13.35
N ILE A 61 16.40 4.60 -13.68
CA ILE A 61 16.77 3.25 -14.10
C ILE A 61 16.31 2.96 -15.53
N ASP A 62 17.06 2.12 -16.23
CA ASP A 62 16.62 1.52 -17.49
C ASP A 62 15.76 0.29 -17.16
N GLY A 63 14.43 0.45 -17.24
CA GLY A 63 13.48 -0.64 -17.03
C GLY A 63 12.36 -0.30 -16.05
N GLU A 64 11.66 -1.33 -15.59
CA GLU A 64 10.55 -1.17 -14.66
C GLU A 64 11.03 -1.14 -13.20
N MET A 65 10.43 -0.25 -12.39
CA MET A 65 10.71 -0.18 -10.96
C MET A 65 10.15 -1.40 -10.25
N GLN A 66 11.01 -2.26 -9.72
CA GLN A 66 10.57 -3.47 -9.01
C GLN A 66 10.35 -3.23 -7.51
N VAL A 67 9.46 -4.02 -6.93
CA VAL A 67 9.29 -4.15 -5.48
C VAL A 67 9.51 -5.60 -5.04
N LEU A 68 10.40 -5.78 -4.05
CA LEU A 68 10.74 -7.06 -3.46
C LEU A 68 10.06 -7.19 -2.09
N PHE A 69 9.29 -8.26 -1.92
CA PHE A 69 8.53 -8.53 -0.70
C PHE A 69 9.18 -9.64 0.13
N SER A 70 9.63 -9.31 1.34
CA SER A 70 10.29 -10.27 2.24
C SER A 70 9.55 -10.42 3.57
N PRO A 71 9.29 -11.63 4.08
CA PRO A 71 8.74 -11.79 5.43
C PRO A 71 9.65 -11.21 6.52
N MET A 72 9.07 -10.62 7.55
CA MET A 72 9.79 -10.17 8.75
C MET A 72 10.24 -11.36 9.60
N PHE A 73 11.46 -11.29 10.13
CA PHE A 73 11.93 -12.22 11.16
C PHE A 73 11.36 -11.92 12.56
N SER A 74 11.08 -10.65 12.83
CA SER A 74 10.61 -10.21 14.14
C SER A 74 9.20 -10.72 14.38
N LYS A 75 8.93 -11.12 15.63
CA LYS A 75 7.56 -11.39 16.07
C LYS A 75 6.71 -10.15 15.84
N PRO A 76 5.47 -10.31 15.35
CA PRO A 76 4.50 -9.22 15.29
C PRO A 76 4.36 -8.53 16.64
N LYS A 77 4.11 -7.22 16.63
CA LYS A 77 3.77 -6.50 17.86
C LYS A 77 2.33 -6.81 18.23
N ASP A 78 2.01 -6.79 19.52
CA ASP A 78 0.64 -7.06 19.99
C ASP A 78 -0.39 -6.14 19.34
N ILE A 79 -0.03 -4.86 19.15
CA ILE A 79 -0.87 -3.88 18.45
C ILE A 79 -1.21 -4.30 17.01
N ASP A 80 -0.33 -5.03 16.33
CA ASP A 80 -0.54 -5.51 14.97
C ASP A 80 -1.34 -6.83 14.94
N VAL A 81 -1.31 -7.61 16.04
CA VAL A 81 -2.06 -8.87 16.21
C VAL A 81 -3.49 -8.62 16.72
N ARG A 82 -3.69 -7.61 17.57
CA ARG A 82 -4.97 -7.27 18.19
C ARG A 82 -5.18 -5.74 18.22
N PRO A 83 -5.38 -5.11 17.06
CA PRO A 83 -5.74 -3.69 17.05
C PRO A 83 -7.13 -3.48 17.66
N GLU A 84 -7.32 -2.37 18.37
CA GLU A 84 -8.62 -1.99 18.93
C GLU A 84 -9.60 -1.58 17.82
N GLU A 85 -9.13 -0.74 16.89
CA GLU A 85 -9.90 -0.26 15.75
C GLU A 85 -9.09 -0.43 14.46
N ILE A 86 -9.80 -0.83 13.39
CA ILE A 86 -9.23 -1.00 12.06
C ILE A 86 -10.00 -0.10 11.09
N PHE A 87 -9.26 0.66 10.29
CA PHE A 87 -9.79 1.37 9.14
C PHE A 87 -9.76 0.50 7.90
N VAL A 88 -10.78 0.65 7.06
CA VAL A 88 -10.71 0.42 5.62
C VAL A 88 -10.53 1.75 4.91
N TRP A 89 -9.62 1.80 3.94
CA TRP A 89 -9.37 2.99 3.11
C TRP A 89 -10.16 2.89 1.81
N ASN A 90 -10.81 3.99 1.41
CA ASN A 90 -11.73 3.98 0.27
C ASN A 90 -11.19 4.75 -0.96
N SER A 91 -10.31 5.71 -0.71
CA SER A 91 -9.81 6.63 -1.73
C SER A 91 -8.30 6.85 -1.58
N TRP A 92 -7.71 7.51 -2.58
CA TRP A 92 -6.34 7.99 -2.56
C TRP A 92 -6.26 9.40 -3.12
N VAL A 93 -5.20 10.14 -2.78
CA VAL A 93 -4.98 11.51 -3.23
C VAL A 93 -4.01 11.50 -4.41
N ASP A 94 -4.43 12.06 -5.54
CA ASP A 94 -3.60 12.18 -6.74
C ASP A 94 -2.52 13.27 -6.64
N GLY A 95 -1.64 13.34 -7.63
CA GLY A 95 -0.55 14.34 -7.67
C GLY A 95 -1.03 15.80 -7.79
N ARG A 96 -2.34 16.04 -7.99
CA ARG A 96 -2.97 17.37 -8.01
C ARG A 96 -3.76 17.66 -6.73
N GLY A 97 -3.82 16.72 -5.79
CA GLY A 97 -4.59 16.84 -4.56
C GLY A 97 -6.04 16.38 -4.68
N ASN A 98 -6.47 15.81 -5.81
CA ASN A 98 -7.83 15.31 -5.96
C ASN A 98 -7.98 13.96 -5.27
N VAL A 99 -9.15 13.76 -4.65
CA VAL A 99 -9.51 12.49 -4.05
C VAL A 99 -10.09 11.57 -5.12
N MET A 100 -9.41 10.45 -5.36
CA MET A 100 -9.74 9.45 -6.35
C MET A 100 -10.16 8.15 -5.66
N PRO A 101 -11.24 7.48 -6.09
CA PRO A 101 -11.63 6.21 -5.49
C PRO A 101 -10.57 5.12 -5.77
N LEU A 102 -10.32 4.24 -4.80
CA LEU A 102 -9.49 3.04 -5.05
C LEU A 102 -10.19 2.09 -6.04
N PRO A 103 -9.45 1.33 -6.86
CA PRO A 103 -10.03 0.31 -7.74
C PRO A 103 -10.94 -0.67 -6.99
N LYS A 104 -12.08 -1.06 -7.57
CA LYS A 104 -13.15 -1.79 -6.87
C LYS A 104 -12.70 -3.10 -6.22
N HIS A 105 -11.66 -3.73 -6.76
CA HIS A 105 -11.12 -5.00 -6.27
C HIS A 105 -10.12 -4.83 -5.11
N VAL A 106 -9.68 -3.62 -4.81
CA VAL A 106 -8.65 -3.34 -3.79
C VAL A 106 -9.29 -3.16 -2.42
N LEU A 107 -8.71 -3.83 -1.42
CA LEU A 107 -9.02 -3.59 0.00
C LEU A 107 -7.72 -3.30 0.77
N ILE A 108 -7.64 -2.12 1.36
CA ILE A 108 -6.51 -1.74 2.21
C ILE A 108 -7.05 -1.47 3.61
N THR A 109 -6.51 -2.20 4.58
CA THR A 109 -6.84 -2.04 5.99
C THR A 109 -5.62 -1.55 6.75
N SER A 110 -5.85 -0.81 7.83
CA SER A 110 -4.79 -0.44 8.75
C SER A 110 -5.34 -0.17 10.13
N ARG A 111 -4.50 -0.27 11.16
CA ARG A 111 -4.84 0.20 12.52
C ARG A 111 -5.27 1.67 12.50
N ALA A 112 -6.34 1.99 13.23
CA ALA A 112 -6.85 3.35 13.35
C ALA A 112 -5.93 4.26 14.17
N ASP A 113 -5.18 3.69 15.12
CA ASP A 113 -4.33 4.45 16.04
C ASP A 113 -2.84 4.25 15.79
N LEU A 114 -2.12 5.36 15.92
CA LEU A 114 -0.67 5.38 15.99
C LEU A 114 -0.21 4.89 17.38
N PRO A 115 1.05 4.41 17.52
CA PRO A 115 1.60 4.03 18.82
C PRO A 115 1.53 5.12 19.89
N SER A 116 1.37 6.39 19.49
CA SER A 116 1.18 7.53 20.39
C SER A 116 -0.26 7.71 20.89
N GLY A 117 -1.19 6.83 20.52
CA GLY A 117 -2.64 6.97 20.80
C GLY A 117 -3.36 8.02 19.95
N ARG A 118 -2.68 8.61 18.96
CA ARG A 118 -3.32 9.54 18.02
C ARG A 118 -3.99 8.77 16.90
N ARG A 119 -5.20 9.20 16.51
CA ARG A 119 -5.88 8.72 15.30
C ARG A 119 -5.01 8.97 14.07
N LYS A 120 -4.93 7.97 13.20
CA LYS A 120 -4.16 7.98 11.96
C LYS A 120 -4.92 8.79 10.91
N SER A 121 -4.38 9.94 10.55
CA SER A 121 -4.96 10.81 9.50
C SER A 121 -4.49 10.45 8.10
N SER A 122 -3.40 9.69 7.96
CA SER A 122 -2.82 9.31 6.68
C SER A 122 -2.25 7.90 6.73
N HIS A 123 -2.51 7.14 5.67
CA HIS A 123 -1.82 5.90 5.36
C HIS A 123 -1.41 5.94 3.89
N TYR A 124 -0.63 4.97 3.45
CA TYR A 124 -0.09 4.98 2.09
C TYR A 124 -0.21 3.58 1.50
N ALA A 125 -0.10 3.49 0.18
CA ALA A 125 -0.02 2.21 -0.49
C ALA A 125 0.96 2.24 -1.65
N LEU A 126 1.61 1.10 -1.88
CA LEU A 126 2.30 0.80 -3.14
C LEU A 126 1.28 0.40 -4.18
N VAL A 127 1.47 0.87 -5.42
CA VAL A 127 0.69 0.47 -6.59
C VAL A 127 1.52 -0.55 -7.36
N CYS A 128 1.06 -1.81 -7.36
CA CYS A 128 1.85 -2.93 -7.83
C CYS A 128 1.13 -3.70 -8.94
N ARG A 129 1.90 -4.19 -9.91
CA ARG A 129 1.44 -5.14 -10.93
C ARG A 129 2.29 -6.40 -10.91
N SER A 130 1.64 -7.57 -11.05
CA SER A 130 2.33 -8.85 -11.24
C SER A 130 1.52 -9.75 -12.18
N ASP A 131 2.19 -10.28 -13.20
CA ASP A 131 1.70 -11.37 -14.05
C ASP A 131 1.82 -12.73 -13.34
N GLN A 132 2.80 -12.86 -12.43
CA GLN A 132 3.04 -14.05 -11.62
C GLN A 132 2.15 -14.11 -10.37
N ARG A 133 1.92 -15.34 -9.88
CA ARG A 133 1.20 -15.62 -8.63
C ARG A 133 2.00 -15.10 -7.42
N LEU A 134 1.32 -14.43 -6.49
CA LEU A 134 1.95 -13.96 -5.25
C LEU A 134 2.21 -15.11 -4.26
N GLY A 135 3.28 -14.98 -3.47
CA GLY A 135 3.60 -15.92 -2.39
C GLY A 135 4.12 -17.28 -2.81
N GLY A 136 4.61 -17.43 -4.05
CA GLY A 136 5.21 -18.67 -4.55
C GLY A 136 6.59 -18.99 -3.97
N GLY A 137 7.24 -18.03 -3.32
CA GLY A 137 8.65 -18.10 -2.97
C GLY A 137 9.54 -17.76 -4.17
N THR A 138 10.76 -17.34 -3.89
CA THR A 138 11.80 -17.09 -4.91
C THR A 138 13.13 -17.62 -4.38
N GLU A 139 14.12 -17.77 -5.27
CA GLU A 139 15.50 -18.09 -4.89
C GLU A 139 16.31 -16.85 -4.45
N ILE A 140 15.68 -15.67 -4.44
CA ILE A 140 16.36 -14.40 -4.18
C ILE A 140 16.41 -14.12 -2.67
N GLU A 141 17.59 -13.70 -2.20
CA GLU A 141 17.81 -13.26 -0.82
C GLU A 141 18.34 -11.83 -0.75
N VAL A 142 17.63 -10.94 -0.05
CA VAL A 142 18.07 -9.56 0.19
C VAL A 142 18.92 -9.48 1.45
N THR A 143 20.13 -8.96 1.33
CA THR A 143 21.01 -8.69 2.49
C THR A 143 20.85 -7.23 2.92
N ALA A 144 20.15 -6.99 4.03
CA ALA A 144 19.78 -5.63 4.45
C ALA A 144 20.98 -4.69 4.67
N ALA A 145 22.14 -5.23 5.06
CA ALA A 145 23.38 -4.46 5.26
C ALA A 145 23.94 -3.84 3.97
N HIS A 146 23.61 -4.42 2.81
CA HIS A 146 24.03 -3.94 1.49
C HIS A 146 23.10 -2.84 0.96
N LEU A 147 21.97 -2.59 1.60
CA LEU A 147 21.00 -1.62 1.14
C LEU A 147 21.32 -0.22 1.67
N ARG A 148 21.11 0.78 0.80
CA ARG A 148 21.16 2.20 1.12
C ARG A 148 19.88 2.88 0.66
N ASN A 149 19.37 3.84 1.44
CA ASN A 149 18.22 4.65 1.06
C ASN A 149 18.54 5.41 -0.23
N PHE A 150 17.67 5.33 -1.24
CA PHE A 150 17.91 5.91 -2.56
C PHE A 150 18.25 7.41 -2.53
N SER A 151 17.54 8.20 -1.73
CA SER A 151 17.65 9.66 -1.68
C SER A 151 18.81 10.19 -0.83
N SER A 152 19.33 9.40 0.12
CA SER A 152 20.33 9.89 1.09
C SER A 152 21.62 9.08 1.13
N ASP A 153 21.66 7.93 0.44
CA ASP A 153 22.75 6.96 0.50
C ASP A 153 23.10 6.45 1.91
N LYS A 154 22.21 6.69 2.89
CA LYS A 154 22.37 6.22 4.27
C LYS A 154 21.87 4.79 4.43
N PRO A 155 22.43 3.98 5.36
CA PRO A 155 21.89 2.68 5.72
C PRO A 155 20.41 2.75 6.11
N LEU A 156 19.69 1.63 5.98
CA LEU A 156 18.30 1.55 6.39
C LEU A 156 18.20 1.58 7.92
N GLY A 157 17.28 2.41 8.44
CA GLY A 157 16.90 2.41 9.84
C GLY A 157 16.22 1.09 10.22
N ALA A 158 16.43 0.63 11.46
CA ALA A 158 15.86 -0.63 11.95
C ALA A 158 14.32 -0.69 11.86
N SER A 159 13.66 0.46 11.97
CA SER A 159 12.20 0.61 11.87
C SER A 159 11.67 0.78 10.45
N GLN A 160 12.53 0.97 9.44
CA GLN A 160 12.07 1.13 8.06
C GLN A 160 11.57 -0.21 7.53
N VAL A 161 10.26 -0.32 7.34
CA VAL A 161 9.59 -1.53 6.83
C VAL A 161 9.57 -1.53 5.31
N THR A 162 9.32 -0.37 4.71
CA THR A 162 9.28 -0.16 3.26
C THR A 162 10.19 1.00 2.89
N ALA A 163 11.07 0.83 1.91
CA ALA A 163 11.96 1.89 1.43
C ALA A 163 12.37 1.67 -0.04
N VAL A 164 12.64 2.76 -0.75
CA VAL A 164 13.32 2.71 -2.05
C VAL A 164 14.82 2.70 -1.80
N VAL A 165 15.52 1.72 -2.35
CA VAL A 165 16.89 1.39 -2.00
C VAL A 165 17.78 1.23 -3.22
N LYS A 166 19.07 1.48 -3.01
CA LYS A 166 20.16 1.06 -3.88
C LYS A 166 20.85 -0.15 -3.25
N ASN A 167 21.16 -1.15 -4.07
CA ASN A 167 21.99 -2.28 -3.67
C ASN A 167 23.46 -1.87 -3.81
N ALA A 168 24.08 -1.46 -2.71
CA ALA A 168 25.50 -1.17 -2.71
C ALA A 168 26.26 -2.51 -2.70
N ASN A 169 27.12 -2.73 -3.69
CA ASN A 169 28.00 -3.91 -3.79
C ASN A 169 29.00 -4.06 -2.62
N PHE A 170 28.89 -3.23 -1.57
CA PHE A 170 29.81 -3.18 -0.44
C PHE A 170 29.26 -3.93 0.76
N ALA A 171 29.77 -5.15 0.96
CA ALA A 171 29.70 -5.82 2.25
C ALA A 171 30.67 -5.11 3.21
N LEU A 172 30.15 -4.33 4.15
CA LEU A 172 30.93 -3.99 5.34
C LEU A 172 31.00 -5.28 6.17
N SER A 173 32.13 -5.97 6.07
CA SER A 173 32.47 -7.15 6.83
C SER A 173 32.47 -6.83 8.34
N GLY A 174 31.40 -7.22 9.02
CA GLY A 174 31.24 -7.08 10.46
C GLY A 174 29.87 -7.58 10.91
N ASN A 175 29.83 -8.82 11.40
CA ASN A 175 28.67 -9.63 11.80
C ASN A 175 27.77 -10.14 10.68
N ALA A 176 27.37 -11.42 10.78
CA ALA A 176 26.51 -12.14 9.86
C ALA A 176 25.31 -11.30 9.41
N ALA A 177 25.44 -10.66 8.24
CA ALA A 177 24.42 -9.76 7.74
C ALA A 177 23.12 -10.55 7.52
N ARG A 178 22.04 -10.09 8.15
CA ARG A 178 20.74 -10.76 8.09
C ARG A 178 20.24 -10.76 6.64
N LYS A 179 20.11 -11.96 6.08
CA LYS A 179 19.53 -12.21 4.77
C LYS A 179 18.03 -12.42 4.89
N TYR A 180 17.26 -11.89 3.97
CA TYR A 180 15.81 -12.00 3.91
C TYR A 180 15.42 -12.72 2.62
N ALA A 181 14.79 -13.88 2.73
CA ALA A 181 14.20 -14.54 1.58
C ALA A 181 13.12 -13.63 0.97
N VAL A 182 13.12 -13.52 -0.36
CA VAL A 182 12.06 -12.82 -1.11
C VAL A 182 10.94 -13.81 -1.37
N SER A 183 9.73 -13.46 -0.93
CA SER A 183 8.53 -14.28 -1.08
C SER A 183 7.93 -14.14 -2.48
N PHE A 184 7.93 -12.94 -3.04
CA PHE A 184 7.54 -12.64 -4.41
C PHE A 184 8.06 -11.25 -4.83
N ILE A 185 8.03 -11.01 -6.13
CA ILE A 185 8.45 -9.76 -6.77
C ILE A 185 7.26 -9.24 -7.58
N ALA A 186 7.10 -7.92 -7.61
CA ALA A 186 6.15 -7.26 -8.50
C ALA A 186 6.79 -6.02 -9.11
N THR A 187 6.21 -5.52 -10.19
CA THR A 187 6.52 -4.21 -10.75
C THR A 187 5.70 -3.15 -10.03
N MET A 188 6.27 -1.97 -9.78
CA MET A 188 5.55 -0.79 -9.34
C MET A 188 5.04 0.01 -10.55
N GLU A 189 3.75 0.33 -10.54
CA GLU A 189 3.12 1.10 -11.60
C GLU A 189 2.87 2.53 -11.14
N ALA A 190 3.03 3.52 -12.03
CA ALA A 190 2.69 4.91 -11.74
C ALA A 190 1.26 5.02 -11.15
N PRO A 191 1.06 5.76 -10.05
CA PRO A 191 1.97 6.73 -9.42
C PRO A 191 3.00 6.14 -8.44
N TYR A 192 3.21 4.82 -8.44
CA TYR A 192 4.15 4.03 -7.63
C TYR A 192 3.76 3.92 -6.16
N ALA A 193 3.50 5.04 -5.51
CA ALA A 193 2.97 5.11 -4.17
C ALA A 193 1.92 6.21 -4.06
N VAL A 194 0.88 5.97 -3.26
CA VAL A 194 -0.23 6.91 -3.07
C VAL A 194 -0.47 7.17 -1.60
N GLN A 195 -0.94 8.37 -1.27
CA GLN A 195 -1.53 8.66 0.03
C GLN A 195 -2.99 8.24 0.02
N LEU A 196 -3.40 7.46 1.01
CA LEU A 196 -4.77 6.99 1.18
C LEU A 196 -5.60 8.04 1.94
N SER A 197 -6.88 8.10 1.60
CA SER A 197 -7.88 9.00 2.20
C SER A 197 -9.22 8.28 2.40
N ASP A 198 -10.17 9.00 3.00
CA ASP A 198 -11.53 8.54 3.31
C ASP A 198 -11.56 7.22 4.11
N PRO A 199 -10.88 7.16 5.28
CA PRO A 199 -10.94 5.98 6.12
C PRO A 199 -12.34 5.79 6.70
N SER A 200 -12.77 4.54 6.83
CA SER A 200 -14.00 4.17 7.54
C SER A 200 -13.70 3.06 8.53
N LEU A 201 -14.35 3.08 9.70
CA LEU A 201 -14.16 2.05 10.72
C LEU A 201 -14.84 0.76 10.29
N LEU A 202 -14.12 -0.35 10.44
CA LEU A 202 -14.69 -1.68 10.32
C LEU A 202 -15.39 -2.08 11.62
N THR A 203 -16.60 -2.60 11.50
CA THR A 203 -17.32 -3.17 12.65
C THR A 203 -16.73 -4.54 13.03
N PRO A 204 -16.97 -5.04 14.25
CA PRO A 204 -16.58 -6.41 14.62
C PRO A 204 -17.11 -7.47 13.64
N GLN A 205 -18.34 -7.29 13.14
CA GLN A 205 -18.92 -8.18 12.14
C GLN A 205 -18.17 -8.15 10.81
N ASP A 206 -17.67 -6.97 10.39
CA ASP A 206 -16.85 -6.85 9.19
C ASP A 206 -15.52 -7.59 9.35
N LEU A 207 -14.89 -7.49 10.51
CA LEU A 207 -13.63 -8.17 10.82
C LEU A 207 -13.80 -9.70 10.83
N GLU A 208 -14.87 -10.20 11.45
CA GLU A 208 -15.23 -11.62 11.41
C GLU A 208 -15.42 -12.11 9.97
N ARG A 209 -16.13 -11.31 9.15
CA ARG A 209 -16.38 -11.63 7.75
C ARG A 209 -15.09 -11.66 6.92
N ILE A 210 -14.17 -10.71 7.15
CA ILE A 210 -12.85 -10.71 6.52
C ILE A 210 -12.10 -11.98 6.88
N SER A 211 -12.02 -12.30 8.17
CA SER A 211 -11.33 -13.50 8.66
C SER A 211 -11.90 -14.79 8.05
N GLU A 212 -13.23 -14.93 8.04
CA GLU A 212 -13.93 -16.08 7.47
C GLU A 212 -13.63 -16.25 5.97
N VAL A 213 -13.79 -15.19 5.18
CA VAL A 213 -13.59 -15.23 3.73
C VAL A 213 -12.11 -15.43 3.38
N SER A 214 -11.18 -14.78 4.09
CA SER A 214 -9.74 -15.00 3.91
C SER A 214 -9.35 -16.46 4.13
N ALA A 215 -9.88 -17.08 5.20
CA ALA A 215 -9.50 -18.44 5.59
C ALA A 215 -10.15 -19.52 4.72
N ARG A 216 -11.45 -19.37 4.40
CA ARG A 216 -12.28 -20.45 3.84
C ARG A 216 -12.95 -20.10 2.52
N GLY A 217 -13.01 -18.82 2.16
CA GLY A 217 -13.66 -18.34 0.95
C GLY A 217 -12.80 -18.48 -0.31
N GLY A 218 -13.41 -18.09 -1.43
CA GLY A 218 -12.76 -17.95 -2.73
C GLY A 218 -12.80 -16.52 -3.27
N ILE A 219 -12.26 -16.35 -4.48
CA ILE A 219 -12.17 -15.05 -5.17
C ILE A 219 -13.51 -14.34 -5.35
N LYS A 220 -14.60 -15.10 -5.58
CA LYS A 220 -15.96 -14.53 -5.73
C LYS A 220 -16.48 -13.97 -4.40
N ASP A 221 -16.29 -14.71 -3.31
CA ASP A 221 -16.67 -14.28 -1.96
C ASP A 221 -15.88 -13.03 -1.56
N TRP A 222 -14.58 -13.02 -1.89
CA TRP A 222 -13.72 -11.86 -1.68
C TRP A 222 -14.22 -10.64 -2.43
N SER A 223 -14.50 -10.77 -3.73
CA SER A 223 -15.01 -9.66 -4.55
C SER A 223 -16.33 -9.09 -4.00
N ALA A 224 -17.24 -9.96 -3.55
CA ALA A 224 -18.51 -9.54 -2.96
C ALA A 224 -18.28 -8.81 -1.62
N LEU A 225 -17.37 -9.32 -0.78
CA LEU A 225 -17.01 -8.71 0.49
C LEU A 225 -16.40 -7.32 0.30
N VAL A 226 -15.41 -7.16 -0.58
CA VAL A 226 -14.77 -5.86 -0.84
C VAL A 226 -15.79 -4.84 -1.33
N SER A 227 -16.68 -5.25 -2.24
CA SER A 227 -17.76 -4.40 -2.74
C SER A 227 -18.69 -3.92 -1.62
N ARG A 228 -19.02 -4.80 -0.66
CA ARG A 228 -19.84 -4.44 0.50
C ARG A 228 -19.13 -3.48 1.45
N LEU A 229 -17.88 -3.78 1.80
CA LEU A 229 -17.10 -3.00 2.77
C LEU A 229 -16.82 -1.58 2.26
N ARG A 230 -16.52 -1.44 0.97
CA ARG A 230 -16.22 -0.15 0.36
C ARG A 230 -17.46 0.60 -0.14
N GLY A 231 -18.56 -0.11 -0.41
CA GLY A 231 -19.83 0.48 -0.85
C GLY A 231 -20.59 1.23 0.24
N GLN A 232 -20.26 0.99 1.51
CA GLN A 232 -20.81 1.74 2.65
C GLN A 232 -20.25 3.17 2.76
N SER A 233 -19.16 3.45 2.05
CA SER A 233 -18.44 4.72 2.06
C SER A 233 -18.47 5.35 0.67
N GLN A 234 -19.66 5.53 0.08
CA GLN A 234 -19.74 6.42 -1.09
C GLN A 234 -19.52 7.85 -0.61
N PRO A 235 -18.48 8.55 -1.09
CA PRO A 235 -18.35 9.97 -0.80
C PRO A 235 -19.58 10.67 -1.38
N ALA A 236 -20.23 11.50 -0.57
CA ALA A 236 -21.17 12.47 -1.11
C ALA A 236 -20.41 13.22 -2.22
N LEU A 237 -20.89 13.12 -3.46
CA LEU A 237 -20.44 13.98 -4.54
C LEU A 237 -20.72 15.41 -4.08
N ASN A 238 -19.72 16.07 -3.50
CA ASN A 238 -19.71 17.52 -3.38
C ASN A 238 -19.54 18.05 -4.79
N VAL A 239 -20.66 18.07 -5.53
CA VAL A 239 -20.80 18.93 -6.70
C VAL A 239 -20.54 20.33 -6.16
N PRO A 240 -19.49 21.03 -6.59
CA PRO A 240 -19.40 22.46 -6.31
C PRO A 240 -20.59 23.06 -7.04
N VAL A 241 -21.60 23.49 -6.28
CA VAL A 241 -22.61 24.40 -6.80
C VAL A 241 -21.85 25.67 -7.12
N THR A 242 -21.49 25.85 -8.39
CA THR A 242 -21.14 27.16 -8.91
C THR A 242 -22.39 28.00 -8.75
N LEU A 243 -22.43 28.81 -7.69
CA LEU A 243 -23.33 29.96 -7.63
C LEU A 243 -22.88 30.89 -8.75
N ASP A 244 -23.57 30.81 -9.89
CA ASP A 244 -23.40 31.78 -10.97
C ASP A 244 -23.66 33.17 -10.39
N LEU A 245 -22.58 33.93 -10.31
CA LEU A 245 -22.53 35.29 -9.79
C LEU A 245 -22.90 36.28 -10.90
N PHE A 246 -23.96 36.01 -11.66
CA PHE A 246 -24.49 36.92 -12.68
C PHE A 246 -25.99 36.71 -12.92
N ASP A 247 -26.81 36.97 -11.90
CA ASP A 247 -28.20 37.38 -12.11
C ASP A 247 -28.36 38.81 -11.58
N PHE A 248 -28.06 39.78 -12.44
CA PHE A 248 -28.57 41.14 -12.31
C PHE A 248 -30.01 41.15 -12.85
N GLU A 249 -30.99 41.13 -11.95
CA GLU A 249 -32.38 41.45 -12.28
C GLU A 249 -32.70 42.92 -11.92
N PRO A 250 -33.72 43.51 -12.56
CA PRO A 250 -33.64 44.85 -13.12
C PRO A 250 -34.16 45.95 -12.20
N GLY A 251 -33.77 47.18 -12.55
CA GLY A 251 -34.12 48.40 -11.83
C GLY A 251 -35.62 48.57 -11.60
N LEU A 252 -35.94 48.88 -10.35
CA LEU A 252 -37.17 49.54 -9.93
C LEU A 252 -36.83 50.41 -8.72
N SER A 253 -36.71 51.71 -8.94
CA SER A 253 -37.00 52.69 -7.89
C SER A 253 -37.79 53.84 -8.48
N VAL A 254 -38.91 54.07 -7.82
CA VAL A 254 -40.01 54.96 -8.16
C VAL A 254 -39.74 56.33 -7.52
N ALA A 255 -39.97 57.38 -8.31
CA ALA A 255 -40.38 58.75 -7.98
C ALA A 255 -39.90 59.43 -6.68
N VAL A 256 -39.24 60.58 -6.84
CA VAL A 256 -39.79 61.92 -6.51
C VAL A 256 -39.39 62.88 -7.64
#